data_AF-A0A851INH1-F1
#
_entry.id   AF-A0A851INH1-F1
#
_cell.length_a   1.000
_cell.length_b   1.000
_cell.length_c   1.000
_cell.angle_alpha   90.00
_cell.angle_beta   90.00
_cell.angle_gamma   90.00
#
_symmetry.space_group_name_H-M   'P 1'
#
loop_
_entity.id
_entity.type
_entity.pdbx_description
1 polymer ?
#
loop_
_entity_poly.entity_id
_entity_poly.type
_entity_poly.pdbx_seq_one_letter_code
_entity_poly.pdbx_strand_id
1 'polypeptide(L)'
;MKKLILLGLLAFSAFGIAEPYRDERGVLFMSEEEWGRFYNKDGQDVDACIPIGSMIMEESYIKDGKKMPHTLTEVQNIIKQFNEMLGEAGLRDINGKKDKIHEFYYAAVCKKPTQKQYDLVGSPTFKKEMERIFKTHKFIEENN
;
A
#
# COMPACT_ATOMS: atom_id res chain seq x y z
N MET A 1 22.92 13.39 57.58
CA MET A 1 23.03 13.98 56.23
C MET A 1 22.90 12.89 55.19
N LYS A 2 21.84 12.90 54.38
CA LYS A 2 21.86 12.85 52.89
C LYS A 2 20.46 12.49 52.40
N LYS A 3 19.83 13.50 51.79
CA LYS A 3 18.65 13.39 50.93
C LYS A 3 18.96 12.46 49.78
N LEU A 4 18.05 11.57 49.41
CA LEU A 4 17.86 11.17 48.01
C LEU A 4 16.37 11.09 47.75
N ILE A 5 15.83 12.25 47.37
CA ILE A 5 14.60 12.38 46.61
C ILE A 5 14.87 11.70 45.27
N LEU A 6 14.14 10.63 44.96
CA LEU A 6 14.08 10.10 43.60
C LEU A 6 12.60 9.90 43.21
N LEU A 7 11.85 10.99 43.28
CA LEU A 7 10.69 11.21 42.40
C LEU A 7 11.25 11.77 41.09
N GLY A 8 11.81 10.88 40.27
CA GLY A 8 12.23 11.16 38.91
C GLY A 8 11.22 10.57 37.95
N LEU A 9 10.45 11.42 37.30
CA LEU A 9 9.50 11.09 36.24
C LEU A 9 10.10 10.05 35.26
N LEU A 10 9.49 8.87 35.18
CA LEU A 10 9.46 8.08 33.94
C LEU A 10 8.26 8.57 33.12
N ALA A 11 8.32 9.84 32.70
CA ALA A 11 7.51 10.33 31.61
C ALA A 11 8.45 10.50 30.42
N PHE A 12 8.05 9.94 29.28
CA PHE A 12 8.71 9.97 27.96
C PHE A 12 9.81 8.92 27.72
N SER A 13 9.40 7.76 27.20
CA SER A 13 9.89 7.21 25.92
C SER A 13 9.21 5.88 25.60
N ALA A 14 7.90 5.92 25.38
CA ALA A 14 7.29 4.98 24.46
C ALA A 14 6.63 5.82 23.36
N PHE A 15 7.48 6.38 22.48
CA PHE A 15 7.09 6.50 21.07
C PHE A 15 6.95 5.06 20.56
N GLY A 16 5.90 4.38 21.02
CA GLY A 16 5.55 3.05 20.55
C GLY A 16 4.99 3.27 19.16
N ILE A 17 5.82 3.03 18.15
CA ILE A 17 5.31 2.70 16.82
C ILE A 17 4.44 1.47 17.07
N ALA A 18 3.12 1.68 17.11
CA ALA A 18 2.19 0.57 17.30
C ALA A 18 2.42 -0.40 16.14
N GLU A 19 2.68 -1.66 16.45
CA GLU A 19 2.87 -2.68 15.42
C GLU A 19 1.66 -2.71 14.46
N PRO A 20 1.85 -3.11 13.20
CA PRO A 20 0.77 -3.25 12.24
C PRO A 20 -0.38 -4.07 12.83
N TYR A 21 -1.58 -3.50 12.85
CA TYR A 21 -2.74 -4.15 13.44
C TYR A 21 -3.95 -4.02 12.52
N ARG A 22 -4.96 -4.86 12.75
CA ARG A 22 -6.26 -4.69 12.10
C ARG A 22 -7.28 -4.12 13.06
N ASP A 23 -8.09 -3.20 12.59
CA ASP A 23 -9.22 -2.71 13.35
C ASP A 23 -10.38 -3.72 13.40
N GLU A 24 -11.49 -3.34 14.03
CA GLU A 24 -12.70 -4.17 14.16
C GLU A 24 -13.35 -4.54 12.81
N ARG A 25 -13.04 -3.82 11.73
CA ARG A 25 -13.51 -4.09 10.37
C ARG A 25 -12.58 -5.07 9.65
N GLY A 26 -11.45 -5.44 10.27
CA GLY A 26 -10.40 -6.24 9.67
C GLY A 26 -9.54 -5.44 8.68
N VAL A 27 -9.53 -4.11 8.75
CA VAL A 27 -8.73 -3.23 7.88
C VAL A 27 -7.35 -3.04 8.51
N LEU A 28 -6.29 -3.22 7.73
CA LEU A 28 -4.91 -3.05 8.19
C LEU A 28 -4.59 -1.56 8.42
N PHE A 29 -4.06 -1.25 9.61
CA PHE A 29 -3.49 0.03 9.98
C PHE A 29 -2.00 -0.12 10.22
N MET A 30 -1.24 0.80 9.64
CA MET A 30 0.21 0.93 9.77
C MET A 30 0.58 2.40 9.78
N SER A 31 1.74 2.72 10.34
CA SER A 31 2.36 4.05 10.22
C SER A 31 2.74 4.36 8.76
N GLU A 32 2.96 5.63 8.46
CA GLU A 32 3.39 6.08 7.13
C GLU A 32 4.71 5.41 6.70
N GLU A 33 5.68 5.29 7.61
CA GLU A 33 6.95 4.62 7.36
C GLU A 33 6.76 3.14 7.01
N GLU A 34 5.85 2.46 7.71
CA GLU A 34 5.54 1.06 7.44
C GLU A 34 4.81 0.88 6.10
N TRP A 35 3.93 1.80 5.72
CA TRP A 35 3.33 1.81 4.38
C TRP A 35 4.38 2.04 3.28
N GLY A 36 5.34 2.94 3.52
CA GLY A 36 6.48 3.14 2.63
C GLY A 36 7.26 1.84 2.41
N ARG A 37 7.63 1.14 3.49
CA ARG A 37 8.33 -0.15 3.43
C ARG A 37 7.49 -1.30 2.85
N PHE A 38 6.17 -1.23 2.99
CA PHE A 38 5.25 -2.24 2.48
C PHE A 38 5.15 -2.18 0.95
N TYR A 39 4.98 -0.98 0.39
CA TYR A 39 4.74 -0.78 -1.04
C TYR A 39 6.00 -0.56 -1.87
N ASN A 40 7.10 -0.06 -1.30
CA ASN A 40 8.35 0.17 -2.02
C ASN A 40 9.32 -1.00 -1.93
N LYS A 41 10.13 -1.19 -2.98
CA LYS A 41 11.26 -2.12 -2.97
C LYS A 41 12.32 -1.63 -1.96
N ASP A 42 13.09 -2.55 -1.40
CA ASP A 42 14.08 -2.21 -0.38
C ASP A 42 15.12 -1.23 -0.97
N GLY A 43 15.36 -0.11 -0.29
CA GLY A 43 16.24 0.97 -0.75
C GLY A 43 15.63 1.91 -1.80
N GLN A 44 14.35 1.78 -2.11
CA GLN A 44 13.60 2.70 -2.98
C GLN A 44 12.54 3.46 -2.19
N ASP A 45 12.26 4.68 -2.65
CA ASP A 45 11.17 5.51 -2.14
C ASP A 45 10.47 6.16 -3.34
N VAL A 46 9.47 5.47 -3.86
CA VAL A 46 8.69 5.90 -5.03
C VAL A 46 7.33 6.36 -4.53
N ASP A 47 7.13 7.69 -4.52
CA ASP A 47 5.93 8.34 -3.98
C ASP A 47 4.63 7.75 -4.54
N ALA A 48 4.62 7.30 -5.79
CA ALA A 48 3.44 6.74 -6.45
C ALA A 48 3.05 5.33 -5.94
N CYS A 49 3.96 4.58 -5.30
CA CYS A 49 3.67 3.22 -4.85
C CYS A 49 2.63 3.17 -3.72
N ILE A 50 2.70 4.11 -2.78
CA ILE A 50 1.75 4.21 -1.66
C ILE A 50 0.32 4.49 -2.14
N PRO A 51 0.03 5.55 -2.91
CA PRO A 51 -1.33 5.84 -3.34
C PRO A 51 -1.89 4.77 -4.27
N ILE A 52 -1.10 4.25 -5.24
CA ILE A 52 -1.59 3.19 -6.13
C ILE A 52 -1.91 1.92 -5.35
N GLY A 53 -0.98 1.46 -4.51
CA GLY A 53 -1.16 0.27 -3.69
C GLY A 53 -2.36 0.40 -2.74
N SER A 54 -2.53 1.58 -2.13
CA SER A 54 -3.64 1.86 -1.23
C SER A 54 -4.98 1.89 -1.94
N MET A 55 -5.06 2.46 -3.15
CA MET A 55 -6.31 2.41 -3.95
C MET A 55 -6.69 0.98 -4.31
N ILE A 56 -5.74 0.14 -4.73
CA ILE A 56 -5.98 -1.28 -5.03
C ILE A 56 -6.43 -2.02 -3.76
N MET A 57 -5.82 -1.72 -2.62
CA MET A 57 -6.17 -2.32 -1.33
C MET A 57 -7.57 -1.90 -0.87
N GLU A 58 -7.90 -0.62 -0.93
CA GLU A 58 -9.21 -0.10 -0.54
C GLU A 58 -10.32 -0.67 -1.44
N GLU A 59 -10.11 -0.69 -2.77
CA GLU A 59 -11.05 -1.32 -3.71
C GLU A 59 -11.28 -2.79 -3.35
N SER A 60 -10.21 -3.51 -3.00
CA SER A 60 -10.26 -4.91 -2.60
C SER A 60 -10.99 -5.13 -1.28
N TYR A 61 -10.76 -4.28 -0.29
CA TYR A 61 -11.47 -4.33 0.99
C TYR A 61 -12.98 -4.08 0.81
N ILE A 62 -13.37 -3.15 -0.06
CA ILE A 62 -14.78 -2.92 -0.38
C ILE A 62 -15.39 -4.16 -1.05
N LYS A 63 -14.68 -4.77 -2.01
CA LYS A 63 -15.11 -6.01 -2.69
C LYS A 63 -15.22 -7.21 -1.74
N ASP A 64 -14.42 -7.23 -0.68
CA ASP A 64 -14.49 -8.24 0.40
C ASP A 64 -15.59 -7.93 1.45
N GLY A 65 -16.34 -6.83 1.28
CA GLY A 65 -17.45 -6.45 2.16
C GLY A 65 -17.03 -5.65 3.40
N LYS A 66 -15.79 -5.16 3.46
CA LYS A 66 -15.33 -4.30 4.56
C LYS A 66 -15.83 -2.87 4.36
N LYS A 67 -16.20 -2.21 5.46
CA LYS A 67 -16.64 -0.82 5.45
C LYS A 67 -15.44 0.12 5.33
N MET A 68 -15.27 0.76 4.19
CA MET A 68 -14.22 1.74 3.93
C MET A 68 -14.74 3.19 3.94
N PRO A 69 -13.87 4.20 4.07
CA PRO A 69 -14.26 5.60 3.94
C PRO A 69 -14.87 5.95 2.58
N HIS A 70 -14.31 5.39 1.50
CA HIS A 70 -14.83 5.59 0.15
C HIS A 70 -15.73 4.43 -0.30
N THR A 71 -16.68 4.74 -1.18
CA THR A 71 -17.46 3.77 -1.94
C THR A 71 -16.64 3.16 -3.08
N LEU A 72 -17.09 2.02 -3.61
CA LEU A 72 -16.42 1.38 -4.75
C LEU A 72 -16.32 2.34 -5.96
N THR A 73 -17.38 3.08 -6.24
CA THR A 73 -17.43 4.04 -7.34
C THR A 73 -16.47 5.21 -7.13
N GLU A 74 -16.34 5.71 -5.91
CA GLU A 74 -15.38 6.77 -5.59
C GLU A 74 -13.94 6.29 -5.80
N VAL A 75 -13.57 5.11 -5.27
CA VAL A 75 -12.24 4.53 -5.49
C VAL A 75 -11.94 4.35 -6.98
N GLN A 76 -12.90 3.83 -7.75
CA GLN A 76 -12.75 3.65 -9.20
C GLN A 76 -12.61 4.98 -9.95
N ASN A 77 -13.30 6.04 -9.50
CA ASN A 77 -13.13 7.38 -10.05
C ASN A 77 -11.75 7.97 -9.74
N ILE A 78 -11.23 7.76 -8.52
CA ILE A 78 -9.87 8.19 -8.15
C ILE A 78 -8.84 7.45 -9.02
N ILE A 79 -8.98 6.13 -9.19
CA ILE A 79 -8.11 5.34 -10.08
C ILE A 79 -8.15 5.86 -11.51
N LYS A 80 -9.35 6.21 -12.01
CA LYS A 80 -9.53 6.79 -13.35
C LYS A 80 -8.80 8.14 -13.47
N GLN A 81 -8.95 9.04 -12.51
CA GLN A 81 -8.26 10.33 -12.51
C GLN A 81 -6.74 10.18 -12.43
N PHE A 82 -6.27 9.23 -11.62
CA PHE A 82 -4.85 8.94 -11.51
C PHE A 82 -4.27 8.43 -12.83
N ASN A 83 -4.97 7.51 -13.49
CA ASN A 83 -4.64 7.06 -14.84
C ASN A 83 -4.66 8.19 -15.89
N GLU A 84 -5.63 9.10 -15.82
CA GLU A 84 -5.68 10.28 -16.71
C GLU A 84 -4.43 11.16 -16.54
N MET A 85 -4.06 11.47 -15.29
CA MET A 85 -2.86 12.23 -14.97
C MET A 85 -1.58 11.56 -15.50
N LEU A 86 -1.41 10.25 -15.27
CA LEU A 86 -0.28 9.50 -15.82
C LEU A 86 -0.30 9.50 -17.36
N GLY A 87 -1.49 9.40 -17.96
CA GLY A 87 -1.68 9.44 -19.40
C GLY A 87 -1.35 10.81 -20.02
N GLU A 88 -1.63 11.90 -19.32
CA GLU A 88 -1.24 13.27 -19.70
C GLU A 88 0.27 13.47 -19.62
N ALA A 89 0.93 12.85 -18.64
CA ALA A 89 2.40 12.78 -18.55
C ALA A 89 3.04 11.86 -19.62
N GLY A 90 2.26 11.30 -20.55
CA GLY A 90 2.74 10.49 -21.67
C GLY A 90 2.88 9.00 -21.38
N LEU A 91 2.57 8.54 -20.16
CA LEU A 91 2.62 7.13 -19.80
C LEU A 91 1.47 6.36 -20.44
N ARG A 92 1.68 5.07 -20.72
CA ARG A 92 0.70 4.15 -21.30
C ARG A 92 0.81 2.79 -20.64
N ASP A 93 -0.26 2.01 -20.68
CA ASP A 93 -0.20 0.59 -20.32
C ASP A 93 0.56 -0.23 -21.38
N ILE A 94 0.70 -1.54 -21.15
CA ILE A 94 1.37 -2.47 -22.07
C ILE A 94 0.75 -2.53 -23.49
N ASN A 95 -0.51 -2.10 -23.63
CA ASN A 95 -1.24 -2.09 -24.91
C ASN A 95 -1.31 -0.67 -25.53
N GLY A 96 -0.62 0.32 -24.97
CA GLY A 96 -0.71 1.70 -25.44
C GLY A 96 -1.97 2.45 -25.00
N LYS A 97 -2.75 1.90 -24.06
CA LYS A 97 -3.99 2.48 -23.53
C LYS A 97 -3.75 3.27 -22.24
N LYS A 98 -4.80 3.95 -21.78
CA LYS A 98 -4.77 4.83 -20.59
C LYS A 98 -5.52 4.29 -19.37
N ASP A 99 -6.26 3.20 -19.47
CA ASP A 99 -7.18 2.70 -18.44
C ASP A 99 -6.50 1.88 -17.33
N LYS A 100 -5.30 1.35 -17.57
CA LYS A 100 -4.57 0.49 -16.62
C LYS A 100 -3.11 0.90 -16.40
N ILE A 101 -2.81 2.19 -16.57
CA ILE A 101 -1.43 2.68 -16.41
C ILE A 101 -0.95 2.46 -14.97
N HIS A 102 -1.79 2.67 -13.96
CA HIS A 102 -1.43 2.43 -12.56
C HIS A 102 -1.02 0.96 -12.28
N GLU A 103 -1.70 -0.03 -12.88
CA GLU A 103 -1.34 -1.45 -12.72
C GLU A 103 0.04 -1.73 -13.32
N PHE A 104 0.26 -1.23 -14.54
CA PHE A 104 1.53 -1.36 -15.24
C PHE A 104 2.68 -0.68 -14.47
N TYR A 105 2.45 0.55 -14.02
CA TYR A 105 3.41 1.34 -13.26
C TYR A 105 3.76 0.65 -11.93
N TYR A 106 2.75 0.22 -11.17
CA TYR A 106 2.98 -0.46 -9.89
C TYR A 106 3.82 -1.72 -10.09
N ALA A 107 3.48 -2.56 -11.06
CA ALA A 107 4.24 -3.78 -11.33
C ALA A 107 5.70 -3.51 -11.76
N ALA A 108 5.96 -2.36 -12.40
CA ALA A 108 7.28 -2.00 -12.89
C ALA A 108 8.23 -1.56 -11.78
N VAL A 109 7.76 -0.69 -10.88
CA VAL A 109 8.64 0.02 -9.93
C VAL A 109 8.34 -0.28 -8.45
N CYS A 110 7.16 -0.81 -8.12
CA CYS A 110 6.77 -1.06 -6.73
C CYS A 110 7.03 -2.50 -6.30
N LYS A 111 6.89 -2.76 -4.99
CA LYS A 111 7.12 -4.07 -4.39
C LYS A 111 5.93 -4.99 -4.58
N LYS A 112 6.23 -6.20 -5.02
CA LYS A 112 5.30 -7.33 -4.95
C LYS A 112 5.18 -7.78 -3.49
N PRO A 113 3.98 -7.76 -2.89
CA PRO A 113 3.82 -8.24 -1.53
C PRO A 113 4.18 -9.73 -1.40
N THR A 114 4.82 -10.08 -0.29
CA THR A 114 5.12 -11.46 0.11
C THR A 114 3.88 -12.16 0.66
N GLN A 115 3.92 -13.49 0.81
CA GLN A 115 2.82 -14.23 1.42
C GLN A 115 2.50 -13.72 2.84
N LYS A 116 3.52 -13.46 3.66
CA LYS A 116 3.36 -12.86 5.00
C LYS A 116 2.63 -11.51 4.96
N GLN A 117 2.94 -10.68 3.97
CA GLN A 117 2.28 -9.38 3.78
C GLN A 117 0.83 -9.54 3.31
N TYR A 118 0.54 -10.49 2.41
CA TYR A 118 -0.85 -10.81 2.07
C TYR A 118 -1.63 -11.30 3.29
N ASP A 119 -1.02 -12.18 4.09
CA ASP A 119 -1.60 -12.70 5.31
C ASP A 119 -1.82 -11.59 6.35
N LEU A 120 -1.00 -10.54 6.36
CA LEU A 120 -1.16 -9.33 7.18
C LEU A 120 -2.27 -8.42 6.68
N VAL A 121 -2.43 -8.24 5.37
CA VAL A 121 -3.53 -7.46 4.78
C VAL A 121 -4.89 -8.13 5.00
N GLY A 122 -4.95 -9.47 4.88
CA GLY A 122 -6.18 -10.23 5.14
C GLY A 122 -7.32 -9.87 4.20
N SER A 123 -6.99 -9.66 2.93
CA SER A 123 -7.96 -9.48 1.84
C SER A 123 -7.66 -10.52 0.76
N PRO A 124 -8.51 -11.55 0.58
CA PRO A 124 -8.35 -12.49 -0.53
C PRO A 124 -8.44 -11.81 -1.90
N THR A 125 -9.29 -10.78 -2.03
CA THR A 125 -9.39 -10.00 -3.26
C THR A 125 -8.10 -9.24 -3.55
N PHE A 126 -7.48 -8.60 -2.55
CA PHE A 126 -6.21 -7.88 -2.73
C PHE A 126 -5.10 -8.82 -3.20
N LYS A 127 -4.96 -9.97 -2.55
CA LYS A 127 -3.97 -10.99 -2.96
C LYS A 127 -4.19 -11.39 -4.42
N LYS A 128 -5.44 -11.71 -4.80
CA LYS A 128 -5.80 -12.12 -6.17
C LYS A 128 -5.49 -11.02 -7.19
N GLU A 129 -5.84 -9.77 -6.89
CA GLU A 129 -5.59 -8.65 -7.81
C GLU A 129 -4.10 -8.34 -7.96
N MET A 130 -3.34 -8.33 -6.87
CA MET A 130 -1.89 -8.13 -6.93
C MET A 130 -1.20 -9.25 -7.70
N GLU A 131 -1.56 -10.52 -7.48
CA GLU A 131 -1.04 -11.63 -8.25
C GLU A 131 -1.40 -11.52 -9.74
N ARG A 132 -2.62 -11.08 -10.07
CA ARG A 132 -3.03 -10.81 -11.46
C ARG A 132 -2.17 -9.71 -12.07
N ILE A 133 -2.01 -8.58 -11.41
CA ILE A 133 -1.22 -7.42 -11.87
C ILE A 133 0.21 -7.85 -12.20
N PHE A 134 0.91 -8.49 -11.25
CA PHE A 134 2.29 -8.95 -11.46
C PHE A 134 2.40 -10.08 -12.48
N LYS A 135 1.36 -10.87 -12.70
CA LYS A 135 1.33 -11.89 -13.76
C LYS A 135 1.12 -11.28 -15.14
N THR A 136 0.25 -10.27 -15.25
CA THR A 136 -0.07 -9.58 -16.51
C THR A 136 1.09 -8.71 -16.97
N HIS A 137 1.73 -8.00 -16.04
CA HIS A 137 2.83 -7.08 -16.31
C HIS A 137 4.16 -7.68 -15.85
N LYS A 138 4.44 -8.94 -16.20
CA LYS A 138 5.72 -9.57 -15.87
C LYS A 138 6.87 -8.76 -16.48
N PHE A 139 7.58 -8.03 -15.63
CA PHE A 139 8.91 -7.54 -15.94
C PHE A 139 9.88 -8.67 -15.64
N ILE A 140 10.72 -9.02 -16.60
CA ILE A 140 11.87 -9.87 -16.33
C ILE A 140 12.76 -9.01 -15.43
N GLU A 141 12.79 -9.29 -14.13
CA GLU A 141 13.86 -8.78 -13.28
C GLU A 141 15.13 -9.42 -13.84
N GLU A 142 15.92 -8.65 -14.58
CA GLU A 142 17.28 -9.05 -14.93
C GLU A 142 18.01 -9.26 -13.59
N ASN A 143 18.20 -10.53 -13.24
CA ASN A 143 19.03 -10.92 -12.12
C ASN A 143 20.44 -10.38 -12.40
N ASN A 144 20.84 -9.34 -11.68
CA ASN A 144 22.26 -9.02 -11.48
C ASN A 144 22.85 -9.98 -10.43
#